data_AF-A0A8C3CAR7-F1
#
_entry.id   AF-A0A8C3CAR7-F1
#
_cell.length_a   1.000
_cell.length_b   1.000
_cell.length_c   1.000
_cell.angle_alpha   90.00
_cell.angle_beta   90.00
_cell.angle_gamma   90.00
#
_symmetry.space_group_name_H-M   'P 1'
#
loop_
_entity.id
_entity.type
_entity.pdbx_description
1 polymer ?
#
loop_
_entity_poly.entity_id
_entity_poly.type
_entity_poly.pdbx_seq_one_letter_code
_entity_poly.pdbx_strand_id
1 'polypeptide(L)'
;MHTYFVSPIPPALLFLLVLLVRVRPHTSAAMRQHVGKLYGSAVSSFLFFLLVDVGVSGGNPSTERAAVSHRAAQPPLLTTPEPWHLLVSQTPAKEKAKEGETVFLNCHFSSPQRLSLADLRVKWYKEDEKGKMDLLENNVTILPNNSRIFLSGDLSQGDASLVILNVTTGDHGIYYCEVTLPDRKVVIGDGTKLRIRRALGLFGIEESIGTIIGVVAAGIGGLVILIIVLTPQLRRCALCMKQGSHQA
;
A
#
# COMPACT_ATOMS: atom_id res chain seq x y z
N MET A 1 -28.20 -36.94 -51.22
CA MET A 1 -26.79 -36.86 -50.80
C MET A 1 -26.55 -35.45 -50.27
N HIS A 2 -26.51 -35.26 -48.94
CA HIS A 2 -26.17 -33.97 -48.33
C HIS A 2 -24.65 -33.89 -48.19
N THR A 3 -24.02 -33.03 -48.99
CA THR A 3 -22.62 -32.65 -48.83
C THR A 3 -22.52 -31.52 -47.80
N TYR A 4 -21.93 -31.84 -46.64
CA TYR A 4 -21.61 -30.87 -45.60
C TYR A 4 -20.42 -30.03 -46.06
N PHE A 5 -20.61 -28.71 -46.19
CA PHE A 5 -19.53 -27.77 -46.46
C PHE A 5 -18.84 -27.42 -45.12
N VAL A 6 -17.70 -28.04 -44.85
CA VAL A 6 -16.83 -27.66 -43.73
C VAL A 6 -16.13 -26.36 -44.13
N SER A 7 -16.52 -25.25 -43.52
CA SER A 7 -15.88 -23.94 -43.76
C SER A 7 -14.48 -23.93 -43.13
N PRO A 8 -13.43 -23.46 -43.83
CA PRO A 8 -12.08 -23.43 -43.28
C PRO A 8 -11.99 -22.38 -42.18
N ILE A 9 -11.44 -22.77 -41.03
CA ILE A 9 -11.19 -21.89 -39.89
C ILE A 9 -10.19 -20.81 -40.34
N PRO A 10 -10.50 -19.51 -40.16
CA PRO A 10 -9.58 -18.44 -40.55
C PRO A 10 -8.27 -18.54 -39.74
N PRO A 11 -7.11 -18.28 -40.35
CA PRO A 11 -5.80 -18.50 -39.74
C PRO A 11 -5.63 -17.73 -38.41
N ALA A 12 -6.32 -16.60 -38.23
CA ALA A 12 -6.34 -15.85 -36.98
C ALA A 12 -6.96 -16.63 -35.80
N LEU A 13 -7.97 -17.47 -36.04
CA LEU A 13 -8.57 -18.31 -34.99
C LEU A 13 -7.64 -19.46 -34.61
N LEU A 14 -6.90 -20.00 -35.57
CA LEU A 14 -5.92 -21.06 -35.33
C LEU A 14 -4.74 -20.53 -34.50
N PHE A 15 -4.28 -19.30 -34.76
CA PHE A 15 -3.26 -18.64 -33.95
C PHE A 15 -3.74 -18.34 -32.52
N LEU A 16 -5.00 -17.92 -32.34
CA LEU A 16 -5.59 -17.68 -31.02
C LEU A 16 -5.75 -18.99 -30.23
N LEU A 17 -6.17 -20.08 -30.88
CA LEU A 17 -6.24 -21.42 -30.28
C LEU A 17 -4.86 -21.96 -29.94
N VAL A 18 -3.83 -21.74 -30.77
CA VAL A 18 -2.45 -22.14 -30.46
C VAL A 18 -1.87 -21.33 -29.30
N LEU A 19 -2.21 -20.05 -29.16
CA LEU A 19 -1.84 -19.22 -28.01
C LEU A 19 -2.57 -19.68 -26.74
N LEU A 20 -3.87 -19.99 -26.81
CA LEU A 20 -4.65 -20.51 -25.68
C LEU A 20 -4.21 -21.93 -25.25
N VAL A 21 -3.73 -22.76 -26.18
CA VAL A 21 -3.23 -24.13 -25.88
C VAL A 21 -1.76 -24.11 -25.42
N ARG A 22 -0.94 -23.13 -25.84
CA ARG A 22 0.45 -22.97 -25.37
C ARG A 22 0.56 -22.29 -24.01
N VAL A 23 -0.44 -21.52 -23.58
CA VAL A 23 -0.53 -21.09 -22.17
C VAL A 23 -1.09 -22.24 -21.36
N ARG A 24 -0.25 -23.26 -21.10
CA ARG A 24 -0.45 -24.13 -19.93
C ARG A 24 -0.02 -23.31 -18.71
N PRO A 25 -0.93 -22.86 -17.85
CA PRO A 25 -0.52 -22.34 -16.56
C PRO A 25 -0.05 -23.56 -15.76
N HIS A 26 1.20 -23.56 -15.31
CA HIS A 26 1.65 -24.47 -14.26
C HIS A 26 1.07 -23.96 -12.93
N THR A 27 -0.26 -24.02 -12.81
CA THR A 27 -0.97 -23.73 -11.56
C THR A 27 -1.16 -25.06 -10.86
N SER A 28 -0.37 -25.26 -9.81
CA SER A 28 -0.56 -26.28 -8.78
C SER A 28 -2.05 -26.35 -8.36
N ALA A 29 -2.54 -27.58 -8.17
CA ALA A 29 -3.93 -27.92 -7.89
C ALA A 29 -4.55 -27.22 -6.64
N ALA A 30 -3.75 -26.53 -5.83
CA ALA A 30 -4.20 -25.84 -4.62
C ALA A 30 -5.04 -24.56 -4.87
N MET A 31 -4.99 -23.97 -6.06
CA MET A 31 -5.69 -22.70 -6.38
C MET A 31 -6.98 -22.88 -7.21
N ARG A 32 -7.66 -24.03 -7.11
CA ARG A 32 -9.02 -24.18 -7.68
C ARG A 32 -10.14 -23.93 -6.67
N GLN A 33 -9.86 -23.99 -5.36
CA GLN A 33 -10.90 -23.87 -4.34
C GLN A 33 -11.24 -22.43 -3.92
N HIS A 34 -10.32 -21.47 -4.08
CA HIS A 34 -10.54 -20.08 -3.64
C HIS A 34 -11.21 -19.17 -4.69
N VAL A 35 -11.20 -19.53 -5.97
CA VAL A 35 -11.86 -18.74 -7.04
C VAL A 35 -13.37 -19.04 -7.14
N GLY A 36 -13.80 -20.26 -6.83
CA GLY A 36 -15.23 -20.62 -6.79
C GLY A 36 -16.03 -19.98 -5.64
N LYS A 37 -15.36 -19.55 -4.56
CA LYS A 37 -16.00 -18.93 -3.39
C LYS A 37 -16.18 -17.41 -3.49
N LEU A 38 -15.39 -16.70 -4.31
CA LEU A 38 -15.58 -15.26 -4.51
C LEU A 38 -16.67 -14.94 -5.54
N TYR A 39 -16.91 -15.82 -6.52
CA TYR A 39 -17.92 -15.60 -7.57
C TYR A 39 -19.37 -15.74 -7.05
N GLY A 40 -19.60 -16.47 -5.96
CA GLY A 40 -20.93 -16.61 -5.34
C GLY A 40 -21.32 -15.50 -4.35
N SER A 41 -20.34 -14.77 -3.79
CA SER A 41 -20.60 -13.75 -2.76
C SER A 41 -21.06 -12.41 -3.35
N ALA A 42 -20.52 -12.01 -4.51
CA ALA A 42 -20.86 -10.75 -5.15
C ALA A 42 -22.29 -10.71 -5.72
N VAL A 43 -22.85 -11.86 -6.13
CA VAL A 43 -24.22 -11.94 -6.66
C VAL A 43 -25.27 -11.87 -5.55
N SER A 44 -24.93 -12.30 -4.33
CA SER A 44 -25.83 -12.28 -3.17
C SER A 44 -26.00 -10.88 -2.58
N SER A 45 -24.93 -10.08 -2.51
CA SER A 45 -24.99 -8.69 -2.00
C SER A 45 -25.81 -7.75 -2.88
N PHE A 46 -25.88 -7.99 -4.20
CA PHE A 46 -26.66 -7.12 -5.10
C PHE A 46 -28.18 -7.39 -5.05
N LEU A 47 -28.62 -8.58 -4.61
CA LEU A 47 -30.05 -8.89 -4.42
C LEU A 47 -30.63 -8.37 -3.09
N PHE A 48 -29.80 -8.15 -2.07
CA PHE A 48 -30.25 -7.63 -0.77
C PHE A 48 -30.62 -6.14 -0.78
N PHE A 49 -30.11 -5.36 -1.75
CA PHE A 49 -30.41 -3.93 -1.87
C PHE A 49 -31.74 -3.61 -2.61
N LEU A 50 -32.47 -4.63 -3.08
CA LEU A 50 -33.75 -4.46 -3.80
C LEU A 50 -34.99 -4.85 -2.99
N LEU A 51 -34.88 -5.12 -1.68
CA LEU A 51 -35.99 -5.64 -0.86
C LEU A 51 -36.24 -4.91 0.48
N VAL A 52 -35.86 -3.64 0.62
CA VAL A 52 -36.28 -2.85 1.80
C VAL A 52 -37.37 -1.88 1.39
N ASP A 53 -38.60 -2.36 1.49
CA ASP A 53 -39.81 -1.58 1.38
C ASP A 53 -39.98 -0.60 2.56
N VAL A 54 -40.69 0.47 2.21
CA VAL A 54 -41.16 1.59 3.03
C VAL A 54 -41.82 1.13 4.34
N GLY A 55 -41.43 1.78 5.44
CA GLY A 55 -42.11 1.70 6.73
C GLY A 55 -42.19 3.09 7.38
N VAL A 56 -43.29 3.79 7.13
CA VAL A 56 -43.71 4.99 7.87
C VAL A 56 -44.53 4.52 9.08
N SER A 57 -44.18 4.97 10.30
CA SER A 57 -45.16 5.13 11.37
C SER A 57 -44.66 6.13 12.41
N GLY A 58 -45.47 7.17 12.63
CA GLY A 58 -45.25 8.19 13.64
C GLY A 58 -45.69 7.79 15.04
N GLY A 59 -45.35 8.64 16.00
CA GLY A 59 -45.80 8.59 17.39
C GLY A 59 -44.83 9.34 18.32
N ASN A 60 -45.19 10.56 18.69
CA ASN A 60 -44.45 11.44 19.63
C ASN A 60 -45.09 11.32 21.05
N PRO A 61 -44.73 12.17 22.03
CA PRO A 61 -43.71 12.02 23.06
C PRO A 61 -44.29 11.72 24.47
N SER A 62 -43.45 11.32 25.43
CA SER A 62 -43.79 11.42 26.86
C SER A 62 -42.58 11.78 27.72
N THR A 63 -42.74 12.91 28.41
CA THR A 63 -41.90 13.58 29.41
C THR A 63 -41.81 12.79 30.73
N GLU A 64 -40.98 13.31 31.67
CA GLU A 64 -40.81 12.98 33.10
C GLU A 64 -39.75 11.89 33.41
N ARG A 65 -38.72 12.06 34.27
CA ARG A 65 -38.49 12.96 35.41
C ARG A 65 -37.02 13.29 35.58
N ALA A 66 -36.77 14.51 36.05
CA ALA A 66 -35.49 14.94 36.61
C ALA A 66 -35.20 14.23 37.94
N ALA A 67 -33.94 13.85 38.14
CA ALA A 67 -33.36 13.65 39.47
C ALA A 67 -32.02 14.37 39.49
N VAL A 68 -32.04 15.57 40.06
CA VAL A 68 -30.87 16.37 40.41
C VAL A 68 -30.25 15.71 41.65
N SER A 69 -29.04 15.18 41.52
CA SER A 69 -28.20 14.78 42.67
C SER A 69 -27.11 15.82 42.87
N HIS A 70 -27.22 16.55 43.98
CA HIS A 70 -26.31 17.61 44.38
C HIS A 70 -25.03 17.08 45.05
N ARG A 71 -23.91 17.67 44.62
CA ARG A 71 -22.64 17.92 45.34
C ARG A 71 -21.80 16.72 45.83
N ALA A 72 -20.61 16.63 45.24
CA ALA A 72 -19.37 16.85 45.98
C ALA A 72 -18.42 17.66 45.10
N ALA A 73 -18.21 18.94 45.44
CA ALA A 73 -17.17 19.76 44.84
C ALA A 73 -15.83 19.29 45.41
N GLN A 74 -15.15 18.38 44.72
CA GLN A 74 -13.71 18.23 44.88
C GLN A 74 -13.05 19.46 44.24
N PRO A 75 -12.11 20.14 44.94
CA PRO A 75 -11.33 21.18 44.31
C PRO A 75 -10.59 20.58 43.10
N PRO A 76 -10.46 21.30 41.97
CA PRO A 76 -9.57 20.84 40.91
C PRO A 76 -8.19 20.74 41.53
N LEU A 77 -7.74 19.49 41.70
CA LEU A 77 -6.37 19.18 42.01
C LEU A 77 -5.58 19.83 40.89
N LEU A 78 -4.81 20.89 41.21
CA LEU A 78 -3.80 21.40 40.31
C LEU A 78 -2.93 20.19 39.96
N THR A 79 -3.16 19.61 38.77
CA THR A 79 -2.15 18.87 38.07
C THR A 79 -1.04 19.87 37.81
N THR A 80 -0.11 19.93 38.75
CA THR A 80 1.23 20.45 38.56
C THR A 80 1.69 19.97 37.18
N PRO A 81 2.16 20.86 36.28
CA PRO A 81 2.75 20.40 35.03
C PRO A 81 3.85 19.43 35.39
N GLU A 82 3.72 18.21 34.89
CA GLU A 82 4.74 17.18 35.01
C GLU A 82 6.10 17.80 34.60
N PRO A 83 7.21 17.51 35.31
CA PRO A 83 8.52 18.01 34.92
C PRO A 83 8.85 17.49 33.51
N TRP A 84 8.67 18.33 32.49
CA TRP A 84 8.81 18.02 31.06
C TRP A 84 9.90 16.96 30.80
N HIS A 85 9.49 15.72 30.55
CA HIS A 85 10.41 14.59 30.33
C HIS A 85 11.10 14.71 28.96
N LEU A 86 12.29 14.10 28.79
CA LEU A 86 12.94 14.02 27.48
C LEU A 86 11.95 13.36 26.50
N LEU A 87 11.61 14.08 25.44
CA LEU A 87 10.77 13.58 24.37
C LEU A 87 11.63 13.31 23.14
N VAL A 88 11.41 12.15 22.49
CA VAL A 88 11.97 11.82 21.17
C VAL A 88 10.82 11.70 20.18
N SER A 89 10.82 12.57 19.18
CA SER A 89 9.87 12.57 18.07
C SER A 89 10.54 12.02 16.83
N GLN A 90 10.08 10.87 16.35
CA GLN A 90 10.63 10.21 15.16
C GLN A 90 9.61 10.19 14.02
N THR A 91 9.99 10.64 12.83
CA THR A 91 9.13 10.68 11.66
C THR A 91 9.88 10.30 10.37
N PRO A 92 9.20 9.70 9.39
CA PRO A 92 7.83 9.19 9.44
C PRO A 92 7.74 7.81 10.14
N ALA A 93 6.54 7.37 10.51
CA ALA A 93 6.34 6.02 11.07
C ALA A 93 6.53 4.90 10.01
N LYS A 94 6.28 5.22 8.73
CA LYS A 94 6.42 4.30 7.59
C LYS A 94 6.99 5.06 6.42
N GLU A 95 8.06 4.54 5.84
CA GLU A 95 8.75 5.13 4.69
C GLU A 95 8.87 4.11 3.55
N LYS A 96 8.76 4.56 2.31
CA LYS A 96 8.87 3.71 1.13
C LYS A 96 9.83 4.38 0.15
N ALA A 97 10.92 3.68 -0.15
CA ALA A 97 11.90 4.16 -1.11
C ALA A 97 12.16 3.12 -2.20
N LYS A 98 12.66 3.55 -3.34
CA LYS A 98 13.16 2.69 -4.40
C LYS A 98 14.66 2.45 -4.19
N GLU A 99 15.12 1.30 -4.61
CA GLU A 99 16.54 0.97 -4.64
C GLU A 99 17.34 2.04 -5.41
N GLY A 100 18.43 2.49 -4.79
CA GLY A 100 19.26 3.60 -5.28
C GLY A 100 18.84 4.99 -4.80
N GLU A 101 17.67 5.16 -4.16
CA GLU A 101 17.26 6.46 -3.61
C GLU A 101 17.98 6.79 -2.30
N THR A 102 17.85 8.05 -1.88
CA THR A 102 18.28 8.52 -0.56
C THR A 102 17.07 8.64 0.35
N VAL A 103 17.20 8.09 1.56
CA VAL A 103 16.15 8.13 2.58
C VAL A 103 16.58 9.03 3.73
N PHE A 104 15.64 9.84 4.20
CA PHE A 104 15.78 10.75 5.34
C PHE A 104 14.83 10.30 6.44
N LEU A 105 15.36 9.99 7.62
CA LEU A 105 14.58 9.61 8.80
C LEU A 105 14.78 10.68 9.88
N ASN A 106 13.74 11.43 10.17
CA ASN A 106 13.79 12.53 11.13
C ASN A 106 13.74 12.00 12.56
N CYS A 107 14.63 12.51 13.40
CA CYS A 107 14.58 12.30 14.84
C CYS A 107 14.90 13.61 15.54
N HIS A 108 13.93 14.15 16.26
CA HIS A 108 14.11 15.32 17.09
C HIS A 108 13.94 14.96 18.55
N PHE A 109 14.82 15.46 19.40
CA PHE A 109 14.69 15.30 20.85
C PHE A 109 14.67 16.65 21.55
N SER A 110 13.86 16.75 22.60
CA SER A 110 13.72 17.96 23.40
C SER A 110 13.92 17.63 24.87
N SER A 111 14.89 18.30 25.49
CA SER A 111 15.26 18.12 26.90
C SER A 111 14.98 19.41 27.69
N PRO A 112 14.44 19.31 28.93
CA PRO A 112 14.24 20.47 29.80
C PRO A 112 15.56 21.09 30.28
N GLN A 113 16.64 20.30 30.31
CA GLN A 113 17.98 20.78 30.67
C GLN A 113 18.79 20.99 29.41
N ARG A 114 19.58 22.07 29.39
CA ARG A 114 20.58 22.30 28.33
C ARG A 114 21.60 21.18 28.41
N LEU A 115 21.47 20.19 27.54
CA LEU A 115 22.37 19.05 27.48
C LEU A 115 23.69 19.51 26.86
N SER A 116 24.80 19.21 27.53
CA SER A 116 26.12 19.25 26.91
C SER A 116 26.20 18.11 25.89
N LEU A 117 26.67 18.41 24.67
CA LEU A 117 26.90 17.39 23.65
C LEU A 117 27.86 16.28 24.11
N ALA A 118 28.79 16.59 25.02
CA ALA A 118 29.75 15.62 25.53
C ALA A 118 29.09 14.51 26.37
N ASP A 119 27.95 14.81 26.98
CA ASP A 119 27.26 13.90 27.91
C ASP A 119 26.00 13.26 27.28
N LEU A 120 25.67 13.65 26.04
CA LEU A 120 24.57 13.10 25.27
C LEU A 120 25.06 11.99 24.36
N ARG A 121 24.40 10.84 24.36
CA ARG A 121 24.64 9.78 23.38
C ARG A 121 23.43 9.57 22.50
N VAL A 122 23.65 9.57 21.20
CA VAL A 122 22.61 9.29 20.21
C VAL A 122 23.04 8.13 19.34
N LYS A 123 22.17 7.13 19.26
CA LYS A 123 22.40 5.89 18.57
C LYS A 123 21.26 5.59 17.60
N TRP A 124 21.63 5.17 16.40
CA TRP A 124 20.68 4.61 15.44
C TRP A 124 20.93 3.13 15.28
N TYR A 125 19.85 2.34 15.33
CA TYR A 125 19.90 0.91 15.04
C TYR A 125 18.73 0.50 14.15
N LYS A 126 18.95 -0.58 13.40
CA LYS A 126 17.94 -1.24 12.57
C LYS A 126 17.55 -2.54 13.23
N GLU A 127 16.27 -2.88 13.19
CA GLU A 127 15.74 -4.19 13.56
C GLU A 127 15.05 -4.82 12.35
N ASP A 128 15.45 -6.03 12.00
CA ASP A 128 14.85 -6.83 10.94
C ASP A 128 14.77 -8.31 11.36
N GLU A 129 14.43 -9.20 10.41
CA GLU A 129 14.34 -10.66 10.67
C GLU A 129 15.66 -11.30 11.14
N LYS A 130 16.80 -10.64 10.91
CA LYS A 130 18.13 -11.09 11.35
C LYS A 130 18.48 -10.57 12.74
N GLY A 131 17.70 -9.64 13.28
CA GLY A 131 17.86 -9.07 14.62
C GLY A 131 18.21 -7.57 14.61
N LYS A 132 18.76 -7.12 15.74
CA LYS A 132 19.19 -5.72 15.96
C LYS A 132 20.60 -5.50 15.41
N MET A 133 20.76 -4.47 14.59
CA MET A 133 22.03 -4.05 14.00
C MET A 133 22.26 -2.56 14.28
N ASP A 134 23.33 -2.24 14.98
CA ASP A 134 23.74 -0.87 15.24
C ASP A 134 24.31 -0.22 13.97
N LEU A 135 23.89 1.00 13.67
CA LEU A 135 24.27 1.72 12.46
C LEU A 135 25.30 2.81 12.77
N LEU A 136 24.99 3.63 13.76
CA LEU A 136 25.72 4.86 14.08
C LEU A 136 25.59 5.21 15.55
N GLU A 137 26.64 5.77 16.13
CA GLU A 137 26.64 6.38 17.46
C GLU A 137 27.40 7.72 17.43
N ASN A 138 26.78 8.81 17.92
CA ASN A 138 27.38 10.15 18.06
C ASN A 138 28.12 10.64 16.79
N ASN A 139 27.53 10.41 15.61
CA ASN A 139 28.08 10.71 14.28
C ASN A 139 29.24 9.81 13.80
N VAL A 140 29.56 8.75 14.55
CA VAL A 140 30.51 7.72 14.15
C VAL A 140 29.75 6.50 13.66
N THR A 141 29.91 6.16 12.38
CA THR A 141 29.37 4.93 11.81
C THR A 141 30.04 3.73 12.47
N ILE A 142 29.27 2.91 13.19
CA ILE A 142 29.80 1.72 13.89
C ILE A 142 30.12 0.61 12.88
N LEU A 143 29.37 0.57 11.77
CA LEU A 143 29.57 -0.44 10.74
C LEU A 143 30.77 -0.06 9.85
N PRO A 144 31.90 -0.77 9.93
CA PRO A 144 33.08 -0.45 9.13
C PRO A 144 32.71 -0.56 7.65
N ASN A 145 33.10 0.46 6.86
CA ASN A 145 32.92 0.54 5.41
C ASN A 145 31.49 0.87 4.90
N ASN A 146 30.57 1.33 5.75
CA ASN A 146 29.26 1.82 5.31
C ASN A 146 29.19 3.36 5.30
N SER A 147 29.92 3.99 4.38
CA SER A 147 29.92 5.46 4.19
C SER A 147 28.58 6.04 3.68
N ARG A 148 27.55 5.19 3.50
CA ARG A 148 26.23 5.60 3.03
C ARG A 148 25.33 6.12 4.16
N ILE A 149 25.68 5.87 5.42
CA ILE A 149 24.85 6.21 6.58
C ILE A 149 25.56 7.26 7.43
N PHE A 150 24.90 8.40 7.67
CA PHE A 150 25.41 9.49 8.49
C PHE A 150 24.27 10.28 9.14
N LEU A 151 24.58 11.06 10.17
CA LEU A 151 23.65 12.03 10.74
C LEU A 151 23.60 13.27 9.86
N SER A 152 22.40 13.73 9.55
CA SER A 152 22.18 14.99 8.85
C SER A 152 21.81 16.14 9.78
N GLY A 153 21.36 15.84 11.00
CA GLY A 153 20.93 16.82 11.99
C GLY A 153 22.07 17.41 12.82
N ASP A 154 21.78 18.56 13.45
CA ASP A 154 22.64 19.16 14.47
C ASP A 154 22.18 18.72 15.87
N LEU A 155 22.98 17.86 16.50
CA LEU A 155 22.72 17.35 17.84
C LEU A 155 22.61 18.48 18.89
N SER A 156 23.29 19.62 18.68
CA SER A 156 23.19 20.76 19.60
C SER A 156 21.82 21.45 19.58
N GLN A 157 21.10 21.30 18.46
CA GLN A 157 19.73 21.81 18.26
C GLN A 157 18.67 20.74 18.54
N GLY A 158 19.06 19.56 19.04
CA GLY A 158 18.13 18.46 19.26
C GLY A 158 17.76 17.71 17.99
N ASP A 159 18.53 17.83 16.91
CA ASP A 159 18.29 17.13 15.65
C ASP A 159 19.28 15.98 15.46
N ALA A 160 18.75 14.77 15.50
CA ALA A 160 19.47 13.52 15.32
C ALA A 160 19.02 12.77 14.05
N SER A 161 18.55 13.48 13.03
CA SER A 161 18.05 12.88 11.81
C SER A 161 19.11 12.04 11.08
N LEU A 162 18.70 10.89 10.56
CA LEU A 162 19.54 9.92 9.85
C LEU A 162 19.34 10.02 8.34
N VAL A 163 20.43 9.91 7.59
CA VAL A 163 20.40 9.78 6.13
C VAL A 163 21.01 8.46 5.71
N ILE A 164 20.37 7.81 4.75
CA ILE A 164 20.82 6.56 4.13
C ILE A 164 20.87 6.78 2.62
N LEU A 165 22.08 6.81 2.06
CA LEU A 165 22.31 6.94 0.63
C LEU A 165 22.20 5.59 -0.08
N ASN A 166 21.77 5.64 -1.35
CA ASN A 166 21.75 4.49 -2.26
C ASN A 166 21.14 3.25 -1.59
N VAL A 167 19.91 3.36 -1.12
CA VAL A 167 19.25 2.29 -0.37
C VAL A 167 19.13 1.02 -1.21
N THR A 168 19.24 -0.13 -0.55
CA THR A 168 19.19 -1.45 -1.17
C THR A 168 18.08 -2.29 -0.56
N THR A 169 17.72 -3.41 -1.20
CA THR A 169 16.75 -4.34 -0.59
C THR A 169 17.20 -4.91 0.77
N GLY A 170 18.49 -4.84 1.13
CA GLY A 170 18.97 -5.19 2.47
C GLY A 170 18.66 -4.16 3.55
N ASP A 171 18.24 -2.96 3.16
CA ASP A 171 17.90 -1.86 4.09
C ASP A 171 16.43 -1.92 4.55
N HIS A 172 15.69 -3.00 4.23
CA HIS A 172 14.39 -3.24 4.87
C HIS A 172 14.57 -3.44 6.38
N GLY A 173 13.64 -2.89 7.15
CA GLY A 173 13.62 -3.02 8.60
C GLY A 173 12.85 -1.90 9.29
N ILE A 174 12.93 -1.88 10.60
CA ILE A 174 12.46 -0.79 11.44
C ILE A 174 13.68 -0.09 12.03
N TYR A 175 13.79 1.20 11.82
CA TYR A 175 14.90 2.01 12.29
C TYR A 175 14.48 2.76 13.54
N TYR A 176 15.31 2.76 14.58
CA TYR A 176 15.02 3.42 15.85
C TYR A 176 16.12 4.40 16.23
N CYS A 177 15.69 5.58 16.67
CA CYS A 177 16.53 6.60 17.28
C CYS A 177 16.54 6.40 18.79
N GLU A 178 17.71 6.16 19.37
CA GLU A 178 17.92 5.97 20.81
C GLU A 178 18.75 7.14 21.34
N VAL A 179 18.18 7.90 22.28
CA VAL A 179 18.83 9.04 22.94
C VAL A 179 19.07 8.68 24.40
N THR A 180 20.33 8.70 24.81
CA THR A 180 20.75 8.46 26.19
C THR A 180 21.22 9.76 26.83
N LEU A 181 20.58 10.14 27.92
CA LEU A 181 20.92 11.30 28.74
C LEU A 181 22.17 11.04 29.62
N PRO A 182 22.75 12.12 30.17
CA PRO A 182 23.84 12.03 31.15
C PRO A 182 23.47 11.21 32.40
N ASP A 183 22.20 11.27 32.82
CA ASP A 183 21.66 10.50 33.95
C ASP A 183 21.41 9.02 33.61
N ARG A 184 21.89 8.56 32.45
CA ARG A 184 21.71 7.22 31.88
C ARG A 184 20.27 6.85 31.55
N LYS A 185 19.34 7.80 31.55
CA LYS A 185 18.01 7.54 31.01
C LYS A 185 18.10 7.38 29.49
N VAL A 186 17.48 6.32 29.01
CA VAL A 186 17.40 6.00 27.59
C VAL A 186 15.96 6.25 27.14
N VAL A 187 15.79 7.04 26.09
CA VAL A 187 14.51 7.26 25.43
C VAL A 187 14.65 6.85 23.97
N ILE A 188 13.70 6.05 23.49
CA ILE A 188 13.70 5.49 22.15
C ILE A 188 12.52 6.08 21.39
N GLY A 189 12.73 6.49 20.15
CA GLY A 189 11.66 6.92 19.26
C GLY A 189 10.73 5.77 18.86
N ASP A 190 9.56 6.11 18.33
CA ASP A 190 8.52 5.13 17.94
C ASP A 190 8.95 4.18 16.80
N GLY A 191 10.04 4.50 16.10
CA GLY A 191 10.57 3.72 15.01
C GLY A 191 9.98 4.06 13.64
N THR A 192 10.78 3.84 12.59
CA THR A 192 10.38 4.06 11.20
C THR A 192 10.48 2.76 10.44
N LYS A 193 9.34 2.26 9.95
CA LYS A 193 9.31 1.08 9.09
C LYS A 193 9.69 1.45 7.65
N LEU A 194 10.90 1.10 7.24
CA LEU A 194 11.41 1.35 5.91
C LEU A 194 11.16 0.16 4.98
N ARG A 195 10.51 0.40 3.84
CA ARG A 195 10.28 -0.59 2.79
C ARG A 195 10.93 -0.17 1.48
N ILE A 196 11.89 -0.96 1.01
CA ILE A 196 12.59 -0.71 -0.26
C ILE A 196 11.94 -1.47 -1.42
N ARG A 197 11.67 -0.77 -2.52
CA ARG A 197 11.19 -1.37 -3.77
C ARG A 197 12.36 -1.62 -4.70
N ARG A 198 12.41 -2.80 -5.32
CA ARG A 198 13.41 -3.09 -6.35
C ARG A 198 13.25 -2.15 -7.53
N ALA A 199 14.36 -1.71 -8.09
CA ALA A 199 14.36 -1.01 -9.36
C ALA A 199 14.14 -2.00 -10.50
N LEU A 200 12.87 -2.35 -10.81
CA LEU A 200 12.57 -3.05 -12.05
C LEU A 200 12.75 -2.06 -13.21
N GLY A 201 13.59 -2.42 -14.17
CA GLY A 201 13.86 -1.61 -15.36
C GLY A 201 12.60 -1.32 -16.17
N LEU A 202 12.56 -0.10 -16.72
CA LEU A 202 11.58 0.48 -17.68
C LEU A 202 10.09 0.54 -17.29
N PHE A 203 9.58 -0.28 -16.35
CA PHE A 203 8.18 -0.26 -15.90
C PHE A 203 8.10 0.01 -14.38
N GLY A 204 8.75 1.09 -13.94
CA GLY A 204 8.81 1.54 -12.54
C GLY A 204 7.49 2.04 -11.95
N ILE A 205 6.36 1.61 -12.49
CA ILE A 205 5.07 1.80 -11.86
C ILE A 205 4.86 0.64 -10.88
N GLU A 206 4.67 0.98 -9.61
CA GLU A 206 3.77 0.17 -8.80
C GLU A 206 2.47 0.18 -9.57
N GLU A 207 2.25 -0.85 -10.38
CA GLU A 207 0.95 -1.08 -10.93
C GLU A 207 0.08 -1.37 -9.71
N SER A 208 -0.55 -0.32 -9.19
CA SER A 208 -1.71 -0.49 -8.34
C SER A 208 -2.58 -1.49 -9.07
N ILE A 209 -3.02 -2.52 -8.35
CA ILE A 209 -3.87 -3.57 -8.92
C ILE A 209 -5.04 -2.92 -9.69
N GLY A 210 -5.50 -1.73 -9.25
CA GLY A 210 -6.49 -0.92 -9.96
C GLY A 210 -6.05 -0.40 -11.34
N THR A 211 -4.79 -0.03 -11.57
CA THR A 211 -4.30 0.46 -12.86
C THR A 211 -4.23 -0.65 -13.89
N ILE A 212 -3.73 -1.84 -13.52
CA ILE A 212 -3.70 -3.01 -14.43
C ILE A 212 -5.12 -3.39 -14.82
N ILE A 213 -5.99 -3.53 -13.83
CA ILE A 213 -7.39 -3.90 -14.05
C ILE A 213 -8.07 -2.83 -14.91
N GLY A 214 -7.81 -1.54 -14.67
CA GLY A 214 -8.34 -0.44 -15.47
C GLY A 214 -7.93 -0.49 -16.93
N VAL A 215 -6.63 -0.68 -17.22
CA VAL A 215 -6.12 -0.78 -18.61
C VAL A 215 -6.68 -2.01 -19.32
N VAL A 216 -6.69 -3.16 -18.65
CA VAL A 216 -7.22 -4.41 -19.20
C VAL A 216 -8.73 -4.30 -19.46
N ALA A 217 -9.50 -3.74 -18.52
CA ALA A 217 -10.94 -3.54 -18.69
C ALA A 217 -11.27 -2.57 -19.83
N ALA A 218 -10.53 -1.47 -19.96
CA ALA A 218 -10.71 -0.52 -21.06
C ALA A 218 -10.38 -1.16 -22.43
N GLY A 219 -9.31 -1.95 -22.50
CA GLY A 219 -8.93 -2.67 -23.71
C GLY A 219 -9.99 -3.69 -24.15
N ILE A 220 -10.50 -4.50 -23.22
CA ILE A 220 -11.55 -5.48 -23.50
C ILE A 220 -12.86 -4.76 -23.88
N GLY A 221 -13.24 -3.72 -23.14
CA GLY A 221 -14.45 -2.93 -23.43
C GLY A 221 -14.41 -2.30 -24.82
N GLY A 222 -13.28 -1.68 -25.19
CA GLY A 222 -13.08 -1.11 -26.51
C GLY A 222 -13.18 -2.16 -27.62
N LEU A 223 -12.58 -3.34 -27.43
CA LEU A 223 -12.65 -4.45 -28.40
C LEU A 223 -14.08 -4.95 -28.59
N VAL A 224 -14.85 -5.10 -27.51
CA VAL A 224 -16.26 -5.52 -27.57
C VAL A 224 -17.11 -4.51 -28.34
N ILE A 225 -16.95 -3.21 -28.06
CA ILE A 225 -17.65 -2.13 -28.77
C ILE A 225 -17.30 -2.17 -30.27
N LEU A 226 -16.02 -2.34 -30.59
CA LEU A 226 -15.56 -2.43 -31.97
C LEU A 226 -16.21 -3.61 -32.71
N ILE A 227 -16.28 -4.79 -32.08
CA ILE A 227 -16.95 -5.97 -32.65
C ILE A 227 -18.44 -5.69 -32.87
N ILE A 228 -19.13 -5.07 -31.90
CA ILE A 228 -20.55 -4.74 -32.02
C ILE A 228 -20.82 -3.79 -33.20
N VAL A 229 -19.93 -2.82 -33.46
CA VAL A 229 -20.06 -1.87 -34.57
C VAL A 229 -19.70 -2.50 -35.92
N LEU A 230 -18.64 -3.31 -35.98
CA LEU A 230 -18.18 -3.94 -37.22
C LEU A 230 -19.08 -5.09 -37.69
N THR A 231 -19.64 -5.86 -36.77
CA THR A 231 -20.50 -7.02 -37.09
C THR A 231 -21.68 -6.68 -38.03
N PRO A 232 -22.50 -5.64 -37.77
CA PRO A 232 -23.61 -5.30 -38.66
C PRO A 232 -23.12 -4.76 -40.02
N GLN A 233 -22.01 -4.02 -40.06
CA GLN A 233 -21.45 -3.53 -41.32
C GLN A 233 -20.95 -4.68 -42.20
N LEU A 234 -20.24 -5.63 -41.59
CA LEU A 234 -19.77 -6.83 -42.26
C LEU A 234 -20.93 -7.72 -42.72
N ARG A 235 -22.00 -7.85 -41.91
CA ARG A 235 -23.21 -8.57 -42.32
C ARG A 235 -23.90 -7.92 -43.52
N ARG A 236 -24.00 -6.59 -43.56
CA ARG A 236 -24.53 -5.86 -44.73
C ARG A 236 -23.68 -6.11 -45.97
N CYS A 237 -22.35 -5.98 -45.87
CA CYS A 237 -21.45 -6.28 -46.98
C CYS A 237 -21.53 -7.74 -47.46
N ALA A 238 -21.59 -8.71 -46.53
CA ALA A 238 -21.70 -10.12 -46.87
C ALA A 238 -23.02 -10.47 -47.56
N LEU A 239 -24.13 -9.85 -47.14
CA LEU A 239 -25.43 -10.02 -47.81
C LEU A 239 -25.41 -9.41 -49.24
N CYS A 240 -24.77 -8.27 -49.43
CA CYS A 240 -24.58 -7.67 -50.76
C CYS A 240 -23.73 -8.57 -51.69
N MET A 241 -22.66 -9.16 -51.17
CA MET A 241 -21.81 -10.10 -51.91
C MET A 241 -22.55 -11.39 -52.28
N LYS A 242 -23.43 -11.88 -51.41
CA LYS A 242 -24.23 -13.10 -51.66
C LYS A 242 -25.30 -12.90 -52.74
N GLN A 243 -25.83 -11.68 -52.88
CA GLN A 243 -26.82 -11.35 -53.92
C GLN A 243 -26.17 -11.30 -55.32
N GLY A 244 -24.94 -10.79 -55.43
CA GLY A 244 -24.21 -10.70 -56.70
C GLY A 244 -23.76 -12.05 -57.27
N SER A 245 -23.51 -13.07 -56.42
CA SER A 245 -23.10 -14.40 -56.89
C SER A 245 -24.24 -15.32 -57.33
N HIS A 246 -25.50 -14.98 -57.01
CA HIS A 246 -26.69 -15.73 -57.44
C HIS A 246 -27.26 -15.23 -58.77
N GLN A 247 -26.69 -14.16 -59.32
CA GLN A 247 -27.18 -13.48 -60.52
C GLN A 247 -26.16 -13.49 -61.67
N ALA A 248 -25.12 -14.32 -61.55
CA ALA A 248 -24.12 -14.63 -62.58
C ALA A 248 -24.19 -16.11 -62.95
#